data_AF-A0AAU3D682-F1
#
_entry.id   AF-A0AAU3D682-F1
#
_cell.length_a   1.000
_cell.length_b   1.000
_cell.length_c   1.000
_cell.angle_alpha   90.00
_cell.angle_beta   90.00
_cell.angle_gamma   90.00
#
_symmetry.space_group_name_H-M   'P 1'
#
loop_
_entity.id
_entity.type
_entity.pdbx_description
1 polymer ?
#
loop_
_entity_poly.entity_id
_entity_poly.type
_entity_poly.pdbx_seq_one_letter_code
_entity_poly.pdbx_strand_id
1 'polypeptide(L)'
;MIMPNIDVTDLDALGSLWDEIREEYQDARNDRYDEAALDCAARLTGDPAGTTASVWTLGLVLLAPYLATGPGDGVAPRVTAALRSAEAALRERPCPHDSHPYRDHDADGDEYLAELACLIGDPSREWEEDRPREEWLCPRNAAGFARIALDIIEPGSVADVPPRLPLEAVSTTAELSALLHGYPKPWTDVNDEIAWQAWGLTTAAPEDRAGHLLTVRAVTWYAVSGTVRKKSVLDDLVEALENALPFFAGASCAHGHHAELPRSGPDAAELGVMLSSHGGRRLYERRHVAGRTAALDTVVCPVFMAEVAEESLKMLRERREILFGERDTSGLDTEYLGPDGRLDIARIADRLAPGSRNKTYAGDLGLWASRRYARAEGRERTVLLLTACRALANVYPAPPVPVAREVLALMRSVAAAPRPAECAHDGGHPAFRNAAFRTGLPHFYAPDAFPPEGESFAPEAWTCPRFAGTVAEECVADLEGLGVDEGEDE
;
A
#
# COMPACT_ATOMS: atom_id res chain seq x y z
N MET A 1 45.16 -36.72 18.14
CA MET A 1 43.83 -37.03 17.58
C MET A 1 43.82 -36.41 16.19
N ILE A 2 43.86 -37.24 15.16
CA ILE A 2 44.08 -36.82 13.77
C ILE A 2 42.71 -36.39 13.23
N MET A 3 42.50 -35.09 13.04
CA MET A 3 41.29 -34.57 12.38
C MET A 3 41.30 -35.02 10.91
N PRO A 4 40.22 -35.63 10.40
CA PRO A 4 40.13 -35.99 9.00
C PRO A 4 39.97 -34.74 8.12
N ASN A 5 40.54 -34.89 6.92
CA ASN A 5 40.74 -33.93 5.85
C ASN A 5 39.42 -33.25 5.40
N ILE A 6 39.32 -31.93 5.56
CA ILE A 6 38.20 -31.13 5.04
C ILE A 6 38.52 -30.77 3.58
N ASP A 7 37.72 -31.21 2.61
CA ASP A 7 37.85 -30.76 1.22
C ASP A 7 37.08 -29.43 1.05
N VAL A 8 37.78 -28.35 1.42
CA VAL A 8 37.42 -26.92 1.54
C VAL A 8 38.05 -26.15 0.38
N THR A 9 37.80 -26.52 -0.86
CA THR A 9 38.62 -25.95 -1.95
C THR A 9 38.35 -24.48 -2.25
N ASP A 10 37.26 -23.87 -1.73
CA ASP A 10 37.15 -22.41 -1.54
C ASP A 10 35.94 -22.05 -0.65
N LEU A 11 36.13 -21.97 0.68
CA LEU A 11 35.05 -21.55 1.59
C LEU A 11 34.65 -20.09 1.36
N ASP A 12 35.57 -19.22 0.92
CA ASP A 12 35.28 -17.81 0.69
C ASP A 12 34.37 -17.64 -0.52
N ALA A 13 34.66 -18.33 -1.63
CA ALA A 13 33.77 -18.32 -2.79
C ALA A 13 32.38 -18.89 -2.49
N LEU A 14 32.32 -19.91 -1.61
CA LEU A 14 31.05 -20.49 -1.18
C LEU A 14 30.25 -19.54 -0.27
N GLY A 15 30.93 -18.87 0.68
CA GLY A 15 30.33 -17.84 1.51
C GLY A 15 29.79 -16.68 0.68
N SER A 16 30.57 -16.18 -0.29
CA SER A 16 30.12 -15.16 -1.24
C SER A 16 28.90 -15.58 -2.04
N LEU A 17 28.83 -16.84 -2.48
CA LEU A 17 27.66 -17.35 -3.20
C LEU A 17 26.42 -17.45 -2.30
N TRP A 18 26.57 -17.89 -1.05
CA TRP A 18 25.43 -17.91 -0.13
C TRP A 18 24.91 -16.52 0.19
N ASP A 19 25.80 -15.54 0.32
CA ASP A 19 25.43 -14.16 0.56
C ASP A 19 24.76 -13.52 -0.68
N GLU A 20 25.29 -13.77 -1.87
CA GLU A 20 24.66 -13.43 -3.16
C GLU A 20 23.22 -13.96 -3.20
N ILE A 21 23.00 -15.23 -2.87
CA ILE A 21 21.66 -15.84 -2.88
C ILE A 21 20.76 -15.23 -1.80
N ARG A 22 21.28 -14.94 -0.60
CA ARG A 22 20.54 -14.28 0.48
C ARG A 22 20.04 -12.90 0.04
N GLU A 23 20.85 -12.14 -0.69
CA GLU A 23 20.49 -10.79 -1.15
C GLU A 23 19.56 -10.81 -2.37
N GLU A 24 19.78 -11.74 -3.28
CA GLU A 24 19.10 -11.82 -4.58
C GLU A 24 18.02 -12.93 -4.63
N TYR A 25 17.53 -13.40 -3.48
CA TYR A 25 16.58 -14.53 -3.39
C TYR A 25 15.23 -14.31 -4.10
N GLN A 26 14.91 -13.06 -4.45
CA GLN A 26 13.71 -12.67 -5.18
C GLN A 26 13.86 -12.82 -6.70
N ASP A 27 15.08 -13.07 -7.19
CA ASP A 27 15.31 -13.33 -8.60
C ASP A 27 14.61 -14.61 -9.03
N ALA A 28 13.91 -14.52 -10.17
CA ALA A 28 13.15 -15.63 -10.71
C ALA A 28 14.04 -16.88 -10.89
N ARG A 29 13.46 -18.07 -10.64
CA ARG A 29 14.06 -19.42 -10.74
C ARG A 29 15.47 -19.46 -11.32
N ASN A 30 16.44 -19.77 -10.46
CA ASN A 30 17.85 -19.74 -10.79
C ASN A 30 18.48 -21.12 -10.60
N ASP A 31 18.81 -21.79 -11.71
CA ASP A 31 19.39 -23.14 -11.68
C ASP A 31 20.71 -23.20 -10.88
N ARG A 32 21.50 -22.12 -10.87
CA ARG A 32 22.73 -22.04 -10.04
C ARG A 32 22.40 -22.04 -8.55
N TYR A 33 21.32 -21.38 -8.16
CA TYR A 33 20.89 -21.34 -6.75
C TYR A 33 20.29 -22.68 -6.31
N ASP A 34 19.55 -23.34 -7.21
CA ASP A 34 19.08 -24.72 -7.01
C ASP A 34 20.26 -25.69 -6.82
N GLU A 35 21.28 -25.61 -7.67
CA GLU A 35 22.49 -26.44 -7.55
C GLU A 35 23.23 -26.20 -6.23
N ALA A 36 23.37 -24.94 -5.80
CA ALA A 36 24.02 -24.58 -4.54
C ALA A 36 23.25 -25.14 -3.33
N ALA A 37 21.91 -25.03 -3.32
CA ALA A 37 21.07 -25.57 -2.26
C ALA A 37 21.11 -27.10 -2.22
N LEU A 38 21.09 -27.75 -3.38
CA LEU A 38 21.20 -29.21 -3.47
C LEU A 38 22.58 -29.73 -3.05
N ASP A 39 23.67 -29.02 -3.37
CA ASP A 39 25.02 -29.39 -2.90
C ASP A 39 25.10 -29.29 -1.38
N CYS A 40 24.62 -28.19 -0.78
CA CYS A 40 24.57 -28.03 0.67
C CYS A 40 23.77 -29.16 1.35
N ALA A 41 22.59 -29.47 0.81
CA ALA A 41 21.75 -30.56 1.30
C ALA A 41 22.41 -31.94 1.14
N ALA A 42 23.10 -32.19 0.02
CA ALA A 42 23.80 -33.44 -0.22
C ALA A 42 24.97 -33.64 0.75
N ARG A 43 25.77 -32.58 1.00
CA ARG A 43 26.88 -32.62 1.95
C ARG A 43 26.39 -32.81 3.39
N LEU A 44 25.33 -32.12 3.79
CA LEU A 44 24.70 -32.31 5.09
C LEU A 44 24.12 -33.73 5.24
N THR A 45 23.52 -34.30 4.18
CA THR A 45 23.00 -35.67 4.19
C THR A 45 24.10 -36.73 4.26
N GLY A 46 25.25 -36.46 3.64
CA GLY A 46 26.39 -37.36 3.65
C GLY A 46 27.02 -37.53 5.04
N ASP A 47 27.01 -36.48 5.86
CA ASP A 47 27.53 -36.50 7.23
C ASP A 47 26.71 -35.61 8.19
N PRO A 48 25.46 -36.01 8.54
CA PRO A 48 24.51 -35.17 9.25
C PRO A 48 24.91 -34.88 10.71
N ALA A 49 25.80 -35.69 11.27
CA ALA A 49 26.37 -35.51 12.60
C ALA A 49 27.88 -35.17 12.56
N GLY A 50 28.36 -34.80 11.38
CA GLY A 50 29.76 -34.54 11.07
C GLY A 50 30.33 -33.27 11.68
N THR A 51 31.64 -33.12 11.59
CA THR A 51 32.34 -31.92 12.04
C THR A 51 32.05 -30.70 11.16
N THR A 52 31.54 -30.89 9.94
CA THR A 52 31.15 -29.82 9.02
C THR A 52 29.65 -29.52 9.03
N ALA A 53 28.85 -30.24 9.83
CA ALA A 53 27.40 -30.06 9.86
C ALA A 53 27.00 -28.61 10.17
N SER A 54 27.68 -27.93 11.10
CA SER A 54 27.46 -26.52 11.41
C SER A 54 27.58 -25.62 10.17
N VAL A 55 28.62 -25.81 9.35
CA VAL A 55 28.87 -25.01 8.13
C VAL A 55 27.71 -25.16 7.15
N TRP A 56 27.28 -26.40 6.87
CA TRP A 56 26.19 -26.65 5.94
C TRP A 56 24.84 -26.20 6.48
N THR A 57 24.59 -26.31 7.79
CA THR A 57 23.35 -25.78 8.38
C THR A 57 23.29 -24.25 8.32
N LEU A 58 24.41 -23.54 8.50
CA LEU A 58 24.44 -22.08 8.34
C LEU A 58 24.25 -21.67 6.88
N GLY A 59 24.90 -22.35 5.95
CA GLY A 59 24.65 -22.17 4.51
C GLY A 59 23.17 -22.36 4.16
N LEU A 60 22.53 -23.42 4.68
CA LEU A 60 21.10 -23.65 4.43
C LEU A 60 20.16 -22.62 5.09
N VAL A 61 20.59 -21.91 6.14
CA VAL A 61 19.83 -20.75 6.68
C VAL A 61 19.89 -19.59 5.70
N LEU A 62 21.06 -19.29 5.13
CA LEU A 62 21.24 -18.24 4.11
C LEU A 62 20.46 -18.53 2.82
N LEU A 63 20.34 -19.81 2.45
CA LEU A 63 19.60 -20.26 1.27
C LEU A 63 18.10 -20.43 1.52
N ALA A 64 17.65 -20.44 2.78
CA ALA A 64 16.26 -20.69 3.12
C ALA A 64 15.28 -19.65 2.52
N PRO A 65 15.61 -18.34 2.42
CA PRO A 65 14.75 -17.38 1.75
C PRO A 65 14.44 -17.73 0.30
N TYR A 66 15.45 -18.12 -0.48
CA TYR A 66 15.29 -18.58 -1.85
C TYR A 66 14.42 -19.84 -1.95
N LEU A 67 14.61 -20.77 -1.02
CA LEU A 67 13.86 -22.02 -0.97
C LEU A 67 12.37 -21.82 -0.62
N ALA A 68 12.04 -20.71 0.04
CA ALA A 68 10.66 -20.35 0.39
C ALA A 68 9.94 -19.57 -0.72
N THR A 69 10.64 -18.86 -1.60
CA THR A 69 10.03 -18.00 -2.62
C THR A 69 9.64 -18.75 -3.90
N GLY A 70 10.50 -19.63 -4.41
CA GLY A 70 10.18 -20.36 -5.63
C GLY A 70 11.37 -21.07 -6.29
N PRO A 71 12.00 -22.05 -5.60
CA PRO A 71 13.07 -22.83 -6.18
C PRO A 71 12.53 -23.78 -7.28
N GLY A 72 13.44 -24.42 -8.03
CA GLY A 72 13.06 -25.44 -9.00
C GLY A 72 12.30 -26.63 -8.38
N ASP A 73 11.50 -27.30 -9.20
CA ASP A 73 10.64 -28.41 -8.78
C ASP A 73 11.42 -29.48 -7.99
N GLY A 74 11.00 -29.73 -6.76
CA GLY A 74 11.57 -30.77 -5.90
C GLY A 74 12.85 -30.37 -5.13
N VAL A 75 13.36 -29.15 -5.30
CA VAL A 75 14.53 -28.66 -4.54
C VAL A 75 14.18 -28.49 -3.06
N ALA A 76 13.18 -27.67 -2.73
CA ALA A 76 12.77 -27.42 -1.34
C ALA A 76 12.45 -28.70 -0.55
N PRO A 77 11.68 -29.69 -1.07
CA PRO A 77 11.45 -30.95 -0.37
C PRO A 77 12.74 -31.73 -0.04
N ARG A 78 13.73 -31.73 -0.94
CA ARG A 78 15.01 -32.43 -0.72
C ARG A 78 15.86 -31.74 0.33
N VAL A 79 15.92 -30.41 0.30
CA VAL A 79 16.64 -29.62 1.32
C VAL A 79 15.97 -29.79 2.69
N THR A 80 14.65 -29.68 2.75
CA THR A 80 13.86 -29.89 3.98
C THR A 80 14.09 -31.28 4.58
N ALA A 81 14.17 -32.32 3.74
CA ALA A 81 14.50 -33.67 4.20
C ALA A 81 15.92 -33.76 4.79
N ALA A 82 16.92 -33.10 4.18
CA ALA A 82 18.28 -33.04 4.71
C ALA A 82 18.34 -32.32 6.06
N LEU A 83 17.66 -31.18 6.19
CA LEU A 83 17.57 -30.41 7.43
C LEU A 83 16.91 -31.21 8.56
N ARG A 84 15.79 -31.89 8.29
CA ARG A 84 15.11 -32.76 9.27
C ARG A 84 15.98 -33.95 9.68
N SER A 85 16.74 -34.53 8.75
CA SER A 85 17.69 -35.60 9.04
C SER A 85 18.82 -35.13 9.96
N ALA A 86 19.40 -33.97 9.66
CA ALA A 86 20.45 -33.36 10.50
C ALA A 86 19.93 -32.99 11.89
N GLU A 87 18.77 -32.34 11.97
CA GLU A 87 18.12 -32.01 13.25
C GLU A 87 17.94 -33.26 14.11
N ALA A 88 17.38 -34.34 13.55
CA ALA A 88 17.16 -35.59 14.28
C ALA A 88 18.48 -36.25 14.73
N ALA A 89 19.52 -36.21 13.88
CA ALA A 89 20.83 -36.78 14.20
C ALA A 89 21.60 -36.00 15.27
N LEU A 90 21.41 -34.67 15.34
CA LEU A 90 22.18 -33.77 16.18
C LEU A 90 21.48 -33.45 17.52
N ARG A 91 20.15 -33.40 17.55
CA ARG A 91 19.35 -32.95 18.70
C ARG A 91 19.63 -33.72 19.99
N GLU A 92 19.70 -35.04 19.89
CA GLU A 92 19.86 -35.93 21.05
C GLU A 92 21.33 -36.09 21.47
N ARG A 93 22.27 -35.45 20.77
CA ARG A 93 23.69 -35.55 21.12
C ARG A 93 23.98 -34.73 22.39
N PRO A 94 24.81 -35.27 23.31
CA PRO A 94 25.25 -34.53 24.48
C PRO A 94 25.97 -33.25 24.07
N CYS A 95 25.66 -32.13 24.72
CA CYS A 95 26.40 -30.89 24.60
C CYS A 95 26.59 -30.29 26.01
N PRO A 96 27.82 -29.93 26.39
CA PRO A 96 28.13 -29.45 27.74
C PRO A 96 27.88 -27.94 27.92
N HIS A 97 27.50 -27.22 26.86
CA HIS A 97 27.32 -25.78 26.91
C HIS A 97 25.97 -25.40 27.52
N ASP A 98 26.00 -24.39 28.39
CA ASP A 98 24.80 -23.84 29.04
C ASP A 98 23.97 -22.96 28.11
N SER A 99 24.61 -22.36 27.10
CA SER A 99 23.99 -21.48 26.11
C SER A 99 24.29 -21.94 24.67
N HIS A 100 23.46 -21.51 23.72
CA HIS A 100 23.60 -21.89 22.32
C HIS A 100 23.28 -20.67 21.43
N PRO A 101 24.19 -20.27 20.52
CA PRO A 101 24.03 -19.07 19.69
C PRO A 101 22.68 -18.95 18.97
N TYR A 102 22.15 -20.05 18.41
CA TYR A 102 20.88 -20.05 17.68
C TYR A 102 19.68 -19.52 18.50
N ARG A 103 19.72 -19.55 19.84
CA ARG A 103 18.59 -19.14 20.70
C ARG A 103 18.38 -17.63 20.71
N ASP A 104 19.44 -16.87 20.54
CA ASP A 104 19.41 -15.41 20.55
C ASP A 104 19.44 -14.82 19.14
N HIS A 105 19.77 -15.63 18.14
CA HIS A 105 19.87 -15.28 16.72
C HIS A 105 18.56 -14.72 16.16
N ASP A 106 18.58 -13.51 15.63
CA ASP A 106 17.46 -12.89 14.91
C ASP A 106 17.73 -12.83 13.40
N ALA A 107 16.83 -12.22 12.63
CA ALA A 107 16.98 -12.13 11.18
C ALA A 107 18.08 -11.16 10.75
N ASP A 108 18.31 -10.09 11.52
CA ASP A 108 19.36 -9.10 11.23
C ASP A 108 20.75 -9.77 11.33
N GLY A 109 20.91 -10.74 12.24
CA GLY A 109 22.13 -11.54 12.33
C GLY A 109 22.43 -12.44 11.12
N ASP A 110 21.50 -12.65 10.19
CA ASP A 110 21.72 -13.51 9.03
C ASP A 110 22.84 -12.97 8.11
N GLU A 111 23.03 -11.64 8.06
CA GLU A 111 24.06 -11.00 7.22
C GLU A 111 25.50 -11.42 7.59
N TYR A 112 25.74 -11.86 8.83
CA TYR A 112 27.06 -12.29 9.31
C TYR A 112 27.30 -13.80 9.15
N LEU A 113 26.27 -14.58 8.80
CA LEU A 113 26.38 -16.05 8.81
C LEU A 113 27.32 -16.59 7.73
N ALA A 114 27.47 -15.88 6.60
CA ALA A 114 28.37 -16.31 5.52
C ALA A 114 29.84 -16.26 5.99
N GLU A 115 30.25 -15.13 6.57
CA GLU A 115 31.57 -14.95 7.16
C GLU A 115 31.81 -15.94 8.31
N LEU A 116 30.81 -16.09 9.18
CA LEU A 116 30.90 -17.02 10.30
C LEU A 116 31.03 -18.48 9.85
N ALA A 117 30.36 -18.89 8.77
CA ALA A 117 30.50 -20.24 8.23
C ALA A 117 31.93 -20.48 7.71
N CYS A 118 32.57 -19.48 7.10
CA CYS A 118 33.98 -19.54 6.73
C CYS A 118 34.90 -19.63 7.97
N LEU A 119 34.66 -18.80 8.98
CA LEU A 119 35.40 -18.83 10.25
C LEU A 119 35.27 -20.18 10.94
N ILE A 120 34.09 -20.80 10.97
CA ILE A 120 33.85 -22.11 11.58
C ILE A 120 34.50 -23.23 10.76
N GLY A 121 34.41 -23.17 9.44
CA GLY A 121 34.91 -24.19 8.53
C GLY A 121 36.44 -24.27 8.43
N ASP A 122 37.15 -23.18 8.73
CA ASP A 122 38.62 -23.11 8.70
C ASP A 122 39.22 -22.88 10.10
N PRO A 123 39.77 -23.92 10.76
CA PRO A 123 40.38 -23.81 12.09
C PRO A 123 41.65 -22.96 12.15
N SER A 124 42.22 -22.59 11.00
CA SER A 124 43.42 -21.76 10.94
C SER A 124 43.14 -20.25 11.00
N ARG A 125 41.88 -19.84 10.77
CA ARG A 125 41.47 -18.43 10.86
C ARG A 125 41.44 -17.94 12.30
N GLU A 126 41.80 -16.68 12.47
CA GLU A 126 41.65 -15.96 13.73
C GLU A 126 40.18 -15.92 14.13
N TRP A 127 39.91 -16.15 15.42
CA TRP A 127 38.56 -16.20 15.96
C TRP A 127 38.22 -14.86 16.60
N GLU A 128 37.37 -14.08 15.95
CA GLU A 128 37.02 -12.71 16.33
C GLU A 128 35.63 -12.58 16.98
N GLU A 129 34.89 -13.69 17.11
CA GLU A 129 33.57 -13.72 17.71
C GLU A 129 33.61 -13.64 19.24
N ASP A 130 32.65 -12.92 19.83
CA ASP A 130 32.47 -12.80 21.28
C ASP A 130 32.24 -14.16 21.95
N ARG A 131 31.60 -15.10 21.24
CA ARG A 131 31.29 -16.44 21.75
C ARG A 131 32.38 -17.45 21.37
N PRO A 132 32.70 -18.42 22.25
CA PRO A 132 33.66 -19.47 21.93
C PRO A 132 33.26 -20.29 20.70
N ARG A 133 34.25 -20.64 19.87
CA ARG A 133 34.08 -21.44 18.65
C ARG A 133 33.38 -22.78 18.88
N GLU A 134 33.63 -23.41 20.02
CA GLU A 134 32.99 -24.66 20.44
C GLU A 134 31.48 -24.55 20.66
N GLU A 135 30.95 -23.38 21.03
CA GLU A 135 29.50 -23.16 21.13
C GLU A 135 28.84 -23.21 19.75
N TRP A 136 29.50 -22.64 18.74
CA TRP A 136 29.03 -22.64 17.35
C TRP A 136 29.10 -24.01 16.69
N LEU A 137 30.13 -24.79 17.03
CA LEU A 137 30.33 -26.17 16.57
C LEU A 137 29.49 -27.20 17.34
N CYS A 138 28.82 -26.83 18.44
CA CYS A 138 28.05 -27.79 19.24
C CYS A 138 26.87 -28.38 18.43
N PRO A 139 26.60 -29.70 18.54
CA PRO A 139 25.49 -30.36 17.84
C PRO A 139 24.13 -29.70 18.05
N ARG A 140 23.85 -29.23 19.27
CA ARG A 140 22.59 -28.52 19.58
C ARG A 140 22.48 -27.19 18.85
N ASN A 141 23.60 -26.52 18.58
CA ASN A 141 23.59 -25.27 17.81
C ASN A 141 23.29 -25.53 16.34
N ALA A 142 23.96 -26.51 15.73
CA ALA A 142 23.68 -26.93 14.35
C ALA A 142 22.23 -27.44 14.18
N ALA A 143 21.69 -28.22 15.12
CA ALA A 143 20.28 -28.60 15.12
C ALA A 143 19.34 -27.39 15.25
N GLY A 144 19.72 -26.39 16.05
CA GLY A 144 18.99 -25.14 16.20
C GLY A 144 18.91 -24.35 14.90
N PHE A 145 20.04 -24.15 14.21
CA PHE A 145 20.07 -23.50 12.89
C PHE A 145 19.36 -24.32 11.81
N ALA A 146 19.42 -25.66 11.85
CA ALA A 146 18.61 -26.49 10.97
C ALA A 146 17.11 -26.24 11.15
N ARG A 147 16.65 -26.06 12.40
CA ARG A 147 15.26 -25.66 12.68
C ARG A 147 14.97 -24.24 12.21
N ILE A 148 15.88 -23.28 12.37
CA ILE A 148 15.69 -21.93 11.82
C ILE A 148 15.49 -21.98 10.30
N ALA A 149 16.33 -22.72 9.57
CA ALA A 149 16.15 -22.91 8.12
C ALA A 149 14.79 -23.55 7.78
N LEU A 150 14.38 -24.58 8.52
CA LEU A 150 13.05 -25.21 8.35
C LEU A 150 11.90 -24.23 8.59
N ASP A 151 12.00 -23.35 9.59
CA ASP A 151 10.98 -22.35 9.89
C ASP A 151 10.93 -21.23 8.83
N ILE A 152 12.06 -20.90 8.19
CA ILE A 152 12.06 -19.94 7.07
C ILE A 152 11.39 -20.56 5.83
N ILE A 153 11.70 -21.82 5.50
CA ILE A 153 11.14 -22.54 4.34
C ILE A 153 9.65 -22.86 4.55
N GLU A 154 9.31 -23.35 5.74
CA GLU A 154 7.96 -23.76 6.14
C GLU A 154 7.60 -23.06 7.47
N PRO A 155 7.12 -21.80 7.46
CA PRO A 155 6.80 -21.04 8.67
C PRO A 155 5.89 -21.78 9.65
N GLY A 156 6.33 -21.91 10.90
CA GLY A 156 5.61 -22.62 11.96
C GLY A 156 5.75 -24.15 11.92
N SER A 157 6.57 -24.71 11.03
CA SER A 157 6.81 -26.17 10.95
C SER A 157 7.58 -26.74 12.13
N VAL A 158 8.31 -25.90 12.87
CA VAL A 158 9.15 -26.30 14.00
C VAL A 158 8.94 -25.41 15.22
N ALA A 159 9.22 -25.96 16.40
CA ALA A 159 9.20 -25.24 17.67
C ALA A 159 10.62 -24.95 18.18
N ASP A 160 10.73 -24.10 19.19
CA ASP A 160 12.00 -23.76 19.87
C ASP A 160 13.04 -23.18 18.90
N VAL A 161 12.57 -22.23 18.09
CA VAL A 161 13.37 -21.29 17.30
C VAL A 161 13.01 -19.85 17.69
N PRO A 162 13.95 -18.91 17.54
CA PRO A 162 13.66 -17.49 17.62
C PRO A 162 12.53 -17.11 16.63
N PRO A 163 11.54 -16.31 17.06
CA PRO A 163 10.43 -15.96 16.20
C PRO A 163 10.88 -15.06 15.04
N ARG A 164 10.39 -15.34 13.85
CA ARG A 164 10.67 -14.60 12.62
C ARG A 164 9.37 -14.26 11.88
N LEU A 165 9.42 -13.23 11.05
CA LEU A 165 8.35 -12.96 10.10
C LEU A 165 8.48 -13.90 8.90
N PRO A 166 7.36 -14.46 8.40
CA PRO A 166 7.35 -15.09 7.08
C PRO A 166 7.81 -14.12 6.01
N LEU A 167 8.49 -14.60 4.95
CA LEU A 167 9.00 -13.73 3.89
C LEU A 167 7.90 -12.97 3.16
N GLU A 168 6.73 -13.60 2.98
CA GLU A 168 5.54 -12.94 2.44
C GLU A 168 5.20 -11.69 3.27
N ALA A 169 5.19 -11.79 4.60
CA ALA A 169 4.94 -10.67 5.50
C ALA A 169 6.03 -9.58 5.40
N VAL A 170 7.29 -9.95 5.19
CA VAL A 170 8.38 -8.98 4.95
C VAL A 170 8.15 -8.23 3.63
N SER A 171 7.79 -8.94 2.56
CA SER A 171 7.50 -8.34 1.25
C SER A 171 6.29 -7.40 1.32
N THR A 172 5.18 -7.87 1.89
CA THR A 172 3.96 -7.08 2.07
C THR A 172 4.22 -5.83 2.91
N THR A 173 5.04 -5.92 3.96
CA THR A 173 5.42 -4.73 4.76
C THR A 173 6.17 -3.70 3.91
N ALA A 174 7.12 -4.14 3.08
CA ALA A 174 7.88 -3.26 2.20
C ALA A 174 7.01 -2.63 1.10
N GLU A 175 6.09 -3.39 0.52
CA GLU A 175 5.14 -2.92 -0.50
C GLU A 175 4.15 -1.91 0.07
N LEU A 176 3.49 -2.25 1.18
CA LEU A 176 2.55 -1.35 1.85
C LEU A 176 3.25 -0.09 2.38
N SER A 177 4.47 -0.21 2.91
CA SER A 177 5.24 0.97 3.34
C SER A 177 5.49 1.92 2.17
N ALA A 178 5.96 1.41 1.02
CA ALA A 178 6.19 2.21 -0.18
C ALA A 178 4.90 2.87 -0.70
N LEU A 179 3.80 2.10 -0.79
CA LEU A 179 2.48 2.58 -1.21
C LEU A 179 1.95 3.68 -0.27
N LEU A 180 1.99 3.45 1.04
CA LEU A 180 1.42 4.37 2.04
C LEU A 180 2.28 5.63 2.26
N HIS A 181 3.56 5.60 1.88
CA HIS A 181 4.38 6.80 1.72
C HIS A 181 4.10 7.58 0.43
N GLY A 182 3.28 7.04 -0.48
CA GLY A 182 2.93 7.67 -1.76
C GLY A 182 3.94 7.41 -2.87
N TYR A 183 4.84 6.44 -2.70
CA TYR A 183 5.87 6.04 -3.66
C TYR A 183 5.78 4.54 -3.92
N PRO A 184 4.68 4.03 -4.52
CA PRO A 184 4.56 2.60 -4.83
C PRO A 184 5.74 2.17 -5.69
N LYS A 185 6.19 0.92 -5.50
CA LYS A 185 7.28 0.35 -6.30
C LYS A 185 6.89 0.35 -7.78
N PRO A 186 7.85 0.36 -8.72
CA PRO A 186 7.55 0.21 -10.14
C PRO A 186 6.66 -1.00 -10.38
N TRP A 187 5.65 -0.84 -11.25
CA TRP A 187 4.70 -1.90 -11.64
C TRP A 187 3.70 -2.36 -10.58
N THR A 188 3.73 -1.79 -9.36
CA THR A 188 2.67 -2.04 -8.37
C THR A 188 1.34 -1.47 -8.86
N ASP A 189 0.35 -2.34 -9.05
CA ASP A 189 -1.04 -1.91 -9.16
C ASP A 189 -1.57 -1.59 -7.76
N VAL A 190 -1.77 -0.30 -7.50
CA VAL A 190 -2.22 0.20 -6.19
C VAL A 190 -3.62 -0.30 -5.84
N ASN A 191 -4.51 -0.47 -6.83
CA ASN A 191 -5.86 -0.94 -6.58
C ASN A 191 -5.84 -2.42 -6.19
N ASP A 192 -5.08 -3.24 -6.92
CA ASP A 192 -4.95 -4.67 -6.63
C ASP A 192 -4.25 -4.90 -5.29
N GLU A 193 -3.21 -4.13 -4.97
CA GLU A 193 -2.51 -4.22 -3.68
C GLU A 193 -3.46 -3.94 -2.50
N ILE A 194 -4.31 -2.91 -2.62
CA ILE A 194 -5.31 -2.60 -1.58
C ILE A 194 -6.40 -3.67 -1.50
N ALA A 195 -6.90 -4.15 -2.65
CA ALA A 195 -7.89 -5.21 -2.71
C ALA A 195 -7.36 -6.53 -2.12
N TRP A 196 -6.07 -6.83 -2.31
CA TRP A 196 -5.41 -7.99 -1.71
C TRP A 196 -5.50 -7.99 -0.19
N GLN A 197 -5.40 -6.82 0.45
CA GLN A 197 -5.55 -6.72 1.90
C GLN A 197 -6.98 -7.01 2.38
N ALA A 198 -7.99 -6.61 1.60
CA ALA A 198 -9.39 -6.96 1.86
C ALA A 198 -9.62 -8.48 1.74
N TRP A 199 -9.04 -9.09 0.70
CA TRP A 199 -9.08 -10.53 0.50
C TRP A 199 -8.39 -11.29 1.66
N GLY A 200 -7.23 -10.82 2.10
CA GLY A 200 -6.50 -11.38 3.25
C GLY A 200 -7.32 -11.35 4.55
N LEU A 201 -8.03 -10.25 4.83
CA LEU A 201 -8.95 -10.20 5.98
C LEU A 201 -10.11 -11.20 5.85
N THR A 202 -10.65 -11.35 4.65
CA THR A 202 -11.78 -12.25 4.38
C THR A 202 -11.40 -13.72 4.57
N THR A 203 -10.18 -14.11 4.19
CA THR A 203 -9.69 -15.50 4.26
C THR A 203 -8.94 -15.83 5.55
N ALA A 204 -8.71 -14.83 6.42
CA ALA A 204 -7.92 -14.98 7.64
C ALA A 204 -8.46 -16.05 8.60
N ALA A 205 -7.53 -16.87 9.11
CA ALA A 205 -7.78 -17.74 10.26
C ALA A 205 -8.18 -16.92 11.50
N PRO A 206 -8.96 -17.48 12.44
CA PRO A 206 -9.45 -16.75 13.61
C PRO A 206 -8.35 -16.03 14.41
N GLU A 207 -7.20 -16.67 14.59
CA GLU A 207 -6.05 -16.15 15.34
C GLU A 207 -5.27 -15.04 14.61
N ASP A 208 -5.37 -14.97 13.27
CA ASP A 208 -4.65 -14.00 12.43
C ASP A 208 -5.52 -12.79 12.07
N ARG A 209 -6.85 -12.91 12.22
CA ARG A 209 -7.85 -11.92 11.79
C ARG A 209 -7.61 -10.51 12.35
N ALA A 210 -7.18 -10.39 13.61
CA ALA A 210 -6.90 -9.09 14.21
C ALA A 210 -5.74 -8.37 13.49
N GLY A 211 -4.69 -9.09 13.09
CA GLY A 211 -3.60 -8.54 12.29
C GLY A 211 -4.07 -8.05 10.93
N HIS A 212 -4.83 -8.88 10.21
CA HIS A 212 -5.37 -8.49 8.91
C HIS A 212 -6.33 -7.30 8.98
N LEU A 213 -7.13 -7.21 10.05
CA LEU A 213 -8.01 -6.05 10.27
C LEU A 213 -7.19 -4.77 10.47
N LEU A 214 -6.08 -4.85 11.22
CA LEU A 214 -5.17 -3.71 11.40
C LEU A 214 -4.48 -3.31 10.08
N THR A 215 -4.15 -4.28 9.22
CA THR A 215 -3.65 -4.00 7.86
C THR A 215 -4.72 -3.29 7.01
N VAL A 216 -5.97 -3.77 7.03
CA VAL A 216 -7.11 -3.12 6.34
C VAL A 216 -7.35 -1.70 6.85
N ARG A 217 -7.25 -1.47 8.17
CA ARG A 217 -7.30 -0.13 8.76
C ARG A 217 -6.19 0.77 8.21
N ALA A 218 -4.96 0.26 8.06
CA ALA A 218 -3.84 1.04 7.54
C ALA A 218 -4.10 1.51 6.09
N VAL A 219 -4.54 0.61 5.21
CA VAL A 219 -4.85 0.96 3.81
C VAL A 219 -6.12 1.80 3.66
N THR A 220 -7.03 1.74 4.63
CA THR A 220 -8.25 2.58 4.65
C THR A 220 -7.89 4.07 4.58
N TRP A 221 -6.85 4.54 5.27
CA TRP A 221 -6.44 5.94 5.20
C TRP A 221 -6.02 6.39 3.80
N TYR A 222 -5.34 5.52 3.06
CA TYR A 222 -4.99 5.78 1.68
C TYR A 222 -6.24 5.75 0.79
N ALA A 223 -7.08 4.73 0.94
CA ALA A 223 -8.33 4.58 0.19
C ALA A 223 -9.25 5.80 0.35
N VAL A 224 -9.36 6.36 1.56
CA VAL A 224 -10.21 7.53 1.82
C VAL A 224 -9.59 8.88 1.44
N SER A 225 -8.31 8.92 1.09
CA SER A 225 -7.64 10.16 0.63
C SER A 225 -8.21 10.68 -0.70
N GLY A 226 -8.81 9.78 -1.49
CA GLY A 226 -9.35 10.09 -2.81
C GLY A 226 -8.47 9.72 -3.99
N THR A 227 -7.29 9.16 -3.73
CA THR A 227 -6.40 8.59 -4.76
C THR A 227 -6.97 7.31 -5.37
N VAL A 228 -7.67 6.49 -4.58
CA VAL A 228 -8.39 5.31 -5.06
C VAL A 228 -9.69 5.75 -5.73
N ARG A 229 -9.82 5.40 -7.01
CA ARG A 229 -10.93 5.83 -7.88
C ARG A 229 -11.76 4.68 -8.44
N LYS A 230 -11.35 3.43 -8.20
CA LYS A 230 -12.08 2.23 -8.58
C LYS A 230 -13.10 1.89 -7.50
N LYS A 231 -14.38 1.81 -7.85
CA LYS A 231 -15.45 1.59 -6.88
C LYS A 231 -15.33 0.23 -6.19
N SER A 232 -14.97 -0.80 -6.96
CA SER A 232 -14.83 -2.17 -6.47
C SER A 232 -13.86 -2.26 -5.29
N VAL A 233 -12.74 -1.52 -5.33
CA VAL A 233 -11.73 -1.54 -4.24
C VAL A 233 -12.33 -1.05 -2.92
N LEU A 234 -13.18 -0.01 -2.95
CA LEU A 234 -13.87 0.44 -1.74
C LEU A 234 -14.94 -0.55 -1.31
N ASP A 235 -15.65 -1.16 -2.26
CA ASP A 235 -16.66 -2.19 -2.00
C ASP A 235 -16.02 -3.43 -1.34
N ASP A 236 -14.86 -3.89 -1.83
CA ASP A 236 -14.11 -5.03 -1.29
C ASP A 236 -13.67 -4.77 0.15
N LEU A 237 -13.13 -3.58 0.45
CA LEU A 237 -12.74 -3.20 1.81
C LEU A 237 -13.96 -3.11 2.75
N VAL A 238 -15.07 -2.54 2.27
CA VAL A 238 -16.32 -2.44 3.03
C VAL A 238 -16.85 -3.84 3.34
N GLU A 239 -16.93 -4.71 2.34
CA GLU A 239 -17.41 -6.08 2.48
C GLU A 239 -16.52 -6.89 3.43
N ALA A 240 -15.19 -6.77 3.32
CA ALA A 240 -14.25 -7.47 4.20
C ALA A 240 -14.45 -7.06 5.68
N LEU A 241 -14.67 -5.77 5.96
CA LEU A 241 -14.96 -5.27 7.31
C LEU A 241 -16.33 -5.74 7.82
N GLU A 242 -17.36 -5.68 6.98
CA GLU A 242 -18.69 -6.17 7.32
C GLU A 242 -18.69 -7.67 7.65
N ASN A 243 -17.92 -8.45 6.90
CA ASN A 243 -17.73 -9.88 7.14
C ASN A 243 -16.89 -10.16 8.38
N ALA A 244 -15.96 -9.25 8.75
CA ALA A 244 -15.12 -9.39 9.93
C ALA A 244 -15.85 -9.05 11.25
N LEU A 245 -16.73 -8.05 11.25
CA LEU A 245 -17.42 -7.53 12.44
C LEU A 245 -18.12 -8.61 13.30
N PRO A 246 -18.87 -9.58 12.72
CA PRO A 246 -19.54 -10.62 13.51
C PRO A 246 -18.60 -11.45 14.40
N PHE A 247 -17.31 -11.56 14.04
CA PHE A 247 -16.34 -12.32 14.84
C PHE A 247 -15.90 -11.61 16.12
N PHE A 248 -16.15 -10.31 16.22
CA PHE A 248 -15.83 -9.49 17.39
C PHE A 248 -17.08 -9.14 18.21
N ALA A 249 -18.27 -9.47 17.71
CA ALA A 249 -19.54 -9.11 18.33
C ALA A 249 -19.73 -9.76 19.71
N GLY A 250 -20.26 -8.98 20.65
CA GLY A 250 -20.62 -9.47 21.99
C GLY A 250 -19.43 -9.82 22.90
N ALA A 251 -18.21 -9.49 22.49
CA ALA A 251 -17.03 -9.67 23.33
C ALA A 251 -17.04 -8.72 24.54
N SER A 252 -16.37 -9.15 25.61
CA SER A 252 -16.07 -8.31 26.78
C SER A 252 -14.61 -8.50 27.16
N CYS A 253 -13.94 -7.43 27.57
CA CYS A 253 -12.54 -7.48 27.98
C CYS A 253 -12.35 -6.97 29.42
N ALA A 254 -11.40 -7.55 30.15
CA ALA A 254 -11.16 -7.25 31.56
C ALA A 254 -10.09 -6.16 31.80
N HIS A 255 -9.29 -5.82 30.78
CA HIS A 255 -8.25 -4.80 30.89
C HIS A 255 -8.85 -3.39 30.83
N GLY A 256 -8.31 -2.48 31.64
CA GLY A 256 -8.86 -1.12 31.81
C GLY A 256 -8.63 -0.17 30.63
N HIS A 257 -7.74 -0.51 29.69
CA HIS A 257 -7.38 0.35 28.56
C HIS A 257 -6.93 -0.52 27.37
N HIS A 258 -7.32 -0.12 26.14
CA HIS A 258 -6.81 -0.68 24.89
C HIS A 258 -5.44 -0.06 24.52
N ALA A 259 -4.66 -0.77 23.73
CA ALA A 259 -3.38 -0.27 23.25
C ALA A 259 -3.54 0.97 22.35
N GLU A 260 -2.58 1.89 22.39
CA GLU A 260 -2.51 2.97 21.40
C GLU A 260 -1.95 2.42 20.09
N LEU A 261 -2.74 2.50 19.03
CA LEU A 261 -2.31 2.07 17.69
C LEU A 261 -1.45 3.14 17.02
N PRO A 262 -0.54 2.75 16.12
CA PRO A 262 0.21 3.69 15.30
C PRO A 262 -0.72 4.63 14.53
N ARG A 263 -0.27 5.88 14.40
CA ARG A 263 -0.99 6.98 13.72
C ARG A 263 -0.47 7.28 12.31
N SER A 264 0.54 6.55 11.86
CA SER A 264 1.05 6.60 10.49
C SER A 264 0.60 5.34 9.74
N GLY A 265 0.24 5.49 8.46
CA GLY A 265 -0.17 4.36 7.62
C GLY A 265 0.88 3.26 7.57
N PRO A 266 2.15 3.57 7.25
CA PRO A 266 3.24 2.58 7.22
C PRO A 266 3.42 1.82 8.55
N ASP A 267 3.48 2.51 9.69
CA ASP A 267 3.65 1.85 10.99
C ASP A 267 2.43 0.99 11.36
N ALA A 268 1.22 1.44 10.97
CA ALA A 268 -0.01 0.67 11.18
C ALA A 268 -0.03 -0.60 10.32
N ALA A 269 0.46 -0.52 9.08
CA ALA A 269 0.58 -1.67 8.18
C ALA A 269 1.64 -2.67 8.69
N GLU A 270 2.82 -2.19 9.12
CA GLU A 270 3.85 -3.06 9.72
C GLU A 270 3.30 -3.82 10.94
N LEU A 271 2.60 -3.11 11.84
CA LEU A 271 1.97 -3.74 12.98
C LEU A 271 0.91 -4.78 12.56
N GLY A 272 0.02 -4.43 11.62
CA GLY A 272 -1.01 -5.34 11.12
C GLY A 272 -0.42 -6.62 10.53
N VAL A 273 0.51 -6.47 9.59
CA VAL A 273 1.20 -7.57 8.90
C VAL A 273 1.99 -8.45 9.89
N MET A 274 2.65 -7.85 10.87
CA MET A 274 3.31 -8.59 11.95
C MET A 274 2.32 -9.46 12.73
N LEU A 275 1.15 -8.92 13.07
CA LEU A 275 0.15 -9.63 13.87
C LEU A 275 -0.67 -10.65 13.06
N SER A 276 -0.59 -10.61 11.72
CA SER A 276 -1.25 -11.55 10.80
C SER A 276 -0.62 -12.94 10.73
N SER A 277 0.46 -13.20 11.47
CA SER A 277 1.11 -14.51 11.49
C SER A 277 1.49 -14.93 12.91
N HIS A 278 1.52 -16.24 13.15
CA HIS A 278 1.98 -16.80 14.42
C HIS A 278 3.43 -16.40 14.75
N GLY A 279 4.34 -16.44 13.77
CA GLY A 279 5.73 -16.02 13.93
C GLY A 279 5.86 -14.54 14.31
N GLY A 280 5.11 -13.67 13.64
CA GLY A 280 5.09 -12.24 13.94
C GLY A 280 4.46 -11.89 15.29
N ARG A 281 3.40 -12.60 15.72
CA ARG A 281 2.86 -12.44 17.09
C ARG A 281 3.89 -12.81 18.16
N ARG A 282 4.63 -13.92 18.00
CA ARG A 282 5.73 -14.28 18.92
C ARG A 282 6.86 -13.24 18.90
N LEU A 283 7.16 -12.66 17.74
CA LEU A 283 8.13 -11.57 17.64
C LEU A 283 7.64 -10.32 18.39
N TYR A 284 6.36 -9.97 18.26
CA TYR A 284 5.73 -8.88 19.00
C TYR A 284 5.81 -9.10 20.52
N GLU A 285 5.51 -10.31 21.00
CA GLU A 285 5.63 -10.67 22.42
C GLU A 285 7.09 -10.57 22.92
N ARG A 286 8.07 -10.98 22.11
CA ARG A 286 9.50 -10.79 22.44
C ARG A 286 9.84 -9.31 22.60
N ARG A 287 9.32 -8.44 21.72
CA ARG A 287 9.47 -6.97 21.81
C ARG A 287 8.77 -6.41 23.07
N HIS A 288 7.63 -6.98 23.45
CA HIS A 288 6.91 -6.60 24.67
C HIS A 288 7.69 -6.94 25.95
N VAL A 289 8.26 -8.15 26.04
CA VAL A 289 9.12 -8.56 27.17
C VAL A 289 10.34 -7.63 27.31
N ALA A 290 10.84 -7.11 26.19
CA ALA A 290 11.90 -6.10 26.17
C ALA A 290 11.42 -4.67 26.51
N GLY A 291 10.15 -4.48 26.87
CA GLY A 291 9.56 -3.20 27.25
C GLY A 291 9.28 -2.24 26.10
N ARG A 292 9.22 -2.72 24.85
CA ARG A 292 9.10 -1.86 23.65
C ARG A 292 7.68 -1.67 23.13
N THR A 293 6.73 -2.51 23.55
CA THR A 293 5.36 -2.54 23.00
C THR A 293 4.32 -2.80 24.09
N ALA A 294 3.04 -2.60 23.77
CA ALA A 294 1.92 -3.00 24.63
C ALA A 294 1.80 -4.53 24.70
N ALA A 295 1.05 -5.04 25.68
CA ALA A 295 0.78 -6.47 25.78
C ALA A 295 -0.12 -6.92 24.61
N LEU A 296 0.19 -8.07 24.00
CA LEU A 296 -0.48 -8.56 22.79
C LEU A 296 -2.01 -8.63 22.96
N ASP A 297 -2.49 -9.11 24.11
CA ASP A 297 -3.91 -9.27 24.44
C ASP A 297 -4.68 -7.94 24.43
N THR A 298 -4.02 -6.82 24.76
CA THR A 298 -4.63 -5.48 24.69
C THR A 298 -4.67 -4.89 23.28
N VAL A 299 -3.83 -5.40 22.37
CA VAL A 299 -3.72 -4.94 20.98
C VAL A 299 -4.69 -5.71 20.08
N VAL A 300 -4.81 -7.03 20.28
CA VAL A 300 -5.73 -7.89 19.50
C VAL A 300 -7.06 -8.14 20.21
N CYS A 301 -7.38 -7.34 21.24
CA CYS A 301 -8.62 -7.42 21.99
C CYS A 301 -9.84 -7.39 21.05
N PRO A 302 -10.76 -8.37 21.11
CA PRO A 302 -11.93 -8.38 20.24
C PRO A 302 -12.82 -7.15 20.38
N VAL A 303 -12.99 -6.59 21.59
CA VAL A 303 -13.75 -5.34 21.80
C VAL A 303 -13.09 -4.19 21.04
N PHE A 304 -11.76 -4.09 21.13
CA PHE A 304 -11.01 -3.07 20.42
C PHE A 304 -11.04 -3.25 18.90
N MET A 305 -10.97 -4.50 18.43
CA MET A 305 -11.08 -4.82 17.01
C MET A 305 -12.45 -4.46 16.43
N ALA A 306 -13.53 -4.62 17.21
CA ALA A 306 -14.85 -4.13 16.79
C ALA A 306 -14.85 -2.61 16.60
N GLU A 307 -14.31 -1.84 17.56
CA GLU A 307 -14.20 -0.37 17.46
C GLU A 307 -13.41 0.06 16.22
N VAL A 308 -12.26 -0.57 15.98
CA VAL A 308 -11.40 -0.31 14.81
C VAL A 308 -12.12 -0.63 13.49
N ALA A 309 -12.84 -1.75 13.43
CA ALA A 309 -13.58 -2.14 12.24
C ALA A 309 -14.73 -1.17 11.96
N GLU A 310 -15.50 -0.78 12.97
CA GLU A 310 -16.60 0.18 12.84
C GLU A 310 -16.13 1.56 12.38
N GLU A 311 -15.02 2.06 12.94
CA GLU A 311 -14.44 3.34 12.54
C GLU A 311 -13.97 3.30 11.07
N SER A 312 -13.23 2.25 10.70
CA SER A 312 -12.73 2.06 9.34
C SER A 312 -13.89 1.95 8.33
N LEU A 313 -14.93 1.17 8.68
CA LEU A 313 -16.13 0.98 7.86
C LEU A 313 -16.89 2.29 7.64
N LYS A 314 -17.03 3.10 8.70
CA LYS A 314 -17.65 4.42 8.60
C LYS A 314 -16.88 5.31 7.63
N MET A 315 -15.56 5.39 7.76
CA MET A 315 -14.72 6.21 6.88
C MET A 315 -14.84 5.79 5.41
N LEU A 316 -14.83 4.48 5.13
CA LEU A 316 -14.96 3.95 3.77
C LEU A 316 -16.33 4.24 3.16
N ARG A 317 -17.42 4.01 3.92
CA ARG A 317 -18.79 4.29 3.44
C ARG A 317 -18.99 5.77 3.16
N GLU A 318 -18.54 6.65 4.05
CA GLU A 318 -18.58 8.11 3.83
C GLU A 318 -17.79 8.48 2.57
N ARG A 319 -16.59 7.91 2.38
CA ARG A 319 -15.80 8.19 1.18
C ARG A 319 -16.46 7.68 -0.10
N ARG A 320 -16.99 6.46 -0.06
CA ARG A 320 -17.68 5.84 -1.18
C ARG A 320 -18.86 6.70 -1.62
N GLU A 321 -19.67 7.18 -0.68
CA GLU A 321 -20.77 8.09 -0.97
C GLU A 321 -20.27 9.41 -1.57
N ILE A 322 -19.18 9.97 -1.05
CA ILE A 322 -18.56 11.18 -1.62
C ILE A 322 -18.11 10.95 -3.08
N LEU A 323 -17.53 9.81 -3.41
CA LEU A 323 -16.94 9.57 -4.74
C LEU A 323 -17.95 9.08 -5.78
N PHE A 324 -18.92 8.27 -5.36
CA PHE A 324 -19.83 7.54 -6.25
C PHE A 324 -21.32 7.79 -5.99
N GLY A 325 -21.67 8.45 -4.89
CA GLY A 325 -23.04 8.77 -4.51
C GLY A 325 -23.66 9.88 -5.37
N GLU A 326 -24.99 9.89 -5.42
CA GLU A 326 -25.73 10.94 -6.12
C GLU A 326 -25.55 12.30 -5.46
N ARG A 327 -25.49 13.36 -6.29
CA ARG A 327 -25.31 14.73 -5.80
C ARG A 327 -26.59 15.54 -5.94
N ASP A 328 -27.15 15.92 -4.80
CA ASP A 328 -28.25 16.87 -4.73
C ASP A 328 -27.73 18.31 -4.86
N THR A 329 -28.16 18.99 -5.92
CA THR A 329 -27.83 20.40 -6.18
C THR A 329 -29.03 21.33 -6.03
N SER A 330 -30.18 20.82 -5.56
CA SER A 330 -31.45 21.56 -5.52
C SER A 330 -31.41 22.80 -4.64
N GLY A 331 -30.67 22.77 -3.54
CA GLY A 331 -30.50 23.90 -2.62
C GLY A 331 -29.61 25.02 -3.14
N LEU A 332 -28.79 24.76 -4.17
CA LEU A 332 -27.75 25.69 -4.62
C LEU A 332 -28.28 26.94 -5.34
N ASP A 333 -29.54 26.92 -5.80
CA ASP A 333 -30.20 28.13 -6.30
C ASP A 333 -30.33 29.19 -5.19
N THR A 334 -30.48 28.80 -3.92
CA THR A 334 -30.49 29.75 -2.79
C THR A 334 -29.11 30.33 -2.49
N GLU A 335 -28.04 29.63 -2.88
CA GLU A 335 -26.68 30.09 -2.68
C GLU A 335 -26.17 30.95 -3.84
N TYR A 336 -26.45 30.57 -5.08
CA TYR A 336 -25.82 31.17 -6.27
C TYR A 336 -26.74 32.02 -7.12
N LEU A 337 -27.99 32.23 -6.72
CA LEU A 337 -28.89 33.22 -7.31
C LEU A 337 -29.14 34.39 -6.36
N GLY A 338 -29.29 35.57 -6.94
CA GLY A 338 -29.79 36.74 -6.26
C GLY A 338 -31.31 36.70 -6.07
N PRO A 339 -31.87 37.65 -5.30
CA PRO A 339 -33.32 37.74 -5.05
C PRO A 339 -34.18 37.91 -6.32
N ASP A 340 -33.58 38.40 -7.40
CA ASP A 340 -34.20 38.60 -8.71
C ASP A 340 -34.10 37.37 -9.62
N GLY A 341 -33.53 36.26 -9.12
CA GLY A 341 -33.33 35.01 -9.85
C GLY A 341 -32.13 35.01 -10.81
N ARG A 342 -31.35 36.10 -10.87
CA ARG A 342 -30.11 36.18 -11.65
C ARG A 342 -28.95 35.56 -10.89
N LEU A 343 -27.85 35.23 -11.59
CA LEU A 343 -26.66 34.70 -10.94
C LEU A 343 -26.05 35.72 -9.95
N ASP A 344 -25.73 35.27 -8.74
CA ASP A 344 -24.85 36.00 -7.81
C ASP A 344 -23.40 35.87 -8.33
N ILE A 345 -23.08 36.67 -9.34
CA ILE A 345 -21.82 36.55 -10.07
C ILE A 345 -20.59 36.87 -9.21
N ALA A 346 -20.73 37.76 -8.21
CA ALA A 346 -19.65 38.06 -7.27
C ALA A 346 -19.30 36.81 -6.46
N ARG A 347 -20.31 36.13 -5.93
CA ARG A 347 -20.10 34.89 -5.18
C ARG A 347 -19.53 33.78 -6.06
N ILE A 348 -20.08 33.58 -7.25
CA ILE A 348 -19.56 32.57 -8.19
C ILE A 348 -18.08 32.84 -8.52
N ALA A 349 -17.72 34.08 -8.87
CA ALA A 349 -16.34 34.43 -9.18
C ALA A 349 -15.37 34.20 -8.00
N ASP A 350 -15.79 34.48 -6.77
CA ASP A 350 -15.02 34.19 -5.56
C ASP A 350 -14.79 32.68 -5.37
N ARG A 351 -15.84 31.86 -5.58
CA ARG A 351 -15.76 30.39 -5.50
C ARG A 351 -14.89 29.76 -6.58
N LEU A 352 -14.69 30.43 -7.72
CA LEU A 352 -13.82 29.99 -8.80
C LEU A 352 -12.36 30.44 -8.64
N ALA A 353 -12.07 31.31 -7.67
CA ALA A 353 -10.73 31.83 -7.43
C ALA A 353 -9.73 30.72 -7.05
N PRO A 354 -8.42 30.88 -7.33
CA PRO A 354 -7.42 29.86 -6.99
C PRO A 354 -7.36 29.48 -5.50
N GLY A 355 -7.71 30.40 -4.60
CA GLY A 355 -7.81 30.13 -3.15
C GLY A 355 -8.95 29.18 -2.74
N SER A 356 -9.86 28.91 -3.66
CA SER A 356 -10.98 27.97 -3.50
C SER A 356 -10.62 26.53 -3.91
N ARG A 357 -9.34 26.24 -4.17
CA ARG A 357 -8.88 24.88 -4.49
C ARG A 357 -9.12 23.93 -3.32
N ASN A 358 -9.53 22.71 -3.66
CA ASN A 358 -9.85 21.61 -2.74
C ASN A 358 -10.96 21.95 -1.72
N LYS A 359 -11.87 22.85 -2.08
CA LYS A 359 -13.04 23.13 -1.25
C LYS A 359 -14.17 22.18 -1.60
N THR A 360 -14.91 21.75 -0.58
CA THR A 360 -15.97 20.74 -0.68
C THR A 360 -17.07 21.11 -1.67
N TYR A 361 -17.36 22.40 -1.85
CA TYR A 361 -18.39 22.91 -2.77
C TYR A 361 -18.00 22.89 -4.25
N ALA A 362 -16.73 22.69 -4.60
CA ALA A 362 -16.26 22.91 -5.98
C ALA A 362 -16.90 21.93 -6.97
N GLY A 363 -17.06 20.66 -6.59
CA GLY A 363 -17.76 19.68 -7.42
C GLY A 363 -19.25 20.01 -7.58
N ASP A 364 -19.93 20.34 -6.48
CA ASP A 364 -21.36 20.61 -6.48
C ASP A 364 -21.70 21.89 -7.27
N LEU A 365 -20.86 22.93 -7.21
CA LEU A 365 -20.98 24.14 -8.02
C LEU A 365 -20.86 23.84 -9.53
N GLY A 366 -19.88 23.02 -9.91
CA GLY A 366 -19.69 22.63 -11.31
C GLY A 366 -20.87 21.84 -11.85
N LEU A 367 -21.38 20.90 -11.05
CA LEU A 367 -22.56 20.10 -11.39
C LEU A 367 -23.83 20.97 -11.50
N TRP A 368 -24.06 21.85 -10.52
CA TRP A 368 -25.17 22.79 -10.54
C TRP A 368 -25.15 23.67 -11.80
N ALA A 369 -23.99 24.22 -12.14
CA ALA A 369 -23.83 25.05 -13.31
C ALA A 369 -24.14 24.27 -14.60
N SER A 370 -23.69 23.01 -14.68
CA SER A 370 -23.97 22.11 -15.79
C SER A 370 -25.48 21.85 -15.97
N ARG A 371 -26.18 21.50 -14.88
CA ARG A 371 -27.63 21.22 -14.92
C ARG A 371 -28.45 22.46 -15.28
N ARG A 372 -27.98 23.65 -14.92
CA ARG A 372 -28.66 24.92 -15.25
C ARG A 372 -28.39 25.38 -16.68
N TYR A 373 -27.23 25.06 -17.23
CA TYR A 373 -26.79 25.50 -18.55
C TYR A 373 -27.85 25.30 -19.66
N ALA A 374 -28.52 24.15 -19.66
CA ALA A 374 -29.52 23.81 -20.69
C ALA A 374 -30.70 24.79 -20.77
N ARG A 375 -31.04 25.47 -19.66
CA ARG A 375 -32.15 26.43 -19.57
C ARG A 375 -31.71 27.88 -19.71
N ALA A 376 -30.40 28.13 -19.74
CA ALA A 376 -29.84 29.46 -19.78
C ALA A 376 -29.60 29.96 -21.21
N GLU A 377 -29.66 31.29 -21.36
CA GLU A 377 -29.43 31.99 -22.62
C GLU A 377 -28.44 33.15 -22.44
N GLY A 378 -27.90 33.64 -23.56
CA GLY A 378 -27.03 34.80 -23.61
C GLY A 378 -25.84 34.72 -22.64
N ARG A 379 -25.64 35.79 -21.86
CA ARG A 379 -24.51 35.92 -20.92
C ARG A 379 -24.53 34.88 -19.80
N GLU A 380 -25.73 34.51 -19.32
CA GLU A 380 -25.87 33.51 -18.25
C GLU A 380 -25.34 32.16 -18.71
N ARG A 381 -25.69 31.76 -19.95
CA ARG A 381 -25.22 30.50 -20.55
C ARG A 381 -23.70 30.41 -20.60
N THR A 382 -23.03 31.49 -20.99
CA THR A 382 -21.56 31.56 -20.99
C THR A 382 -20.99 31.43 -19.59
N VAL A 383 -21.53 32.17 -18.60
CA VAL A 383 -21.05 32.10 -17.21
C VAL A 383 -21.19 30.68 -16.66
N LEU A 384 -22.31 30.00 -16.92
CA LEU A 384 -22.54 28.65 -16.43
C LEU A 384 -21.59 27.62 -17.06
N LEU A 385 -21.32 27.70 -18.36
CA LEU A 385 -20.30 26.86 -19.02
C LEU A 385 -18.93 27.01 -18.35
N LEU A 386 -18.52 28.26 -18.19
CA LEU A 386 -17.25 28.64 -17.61
C LEU A 386 -17.13 28.23 -16.13
N THR A 387 -18.24 28.33 -15.38
CA THR A 387 -18.34 27.86 -14.01
C THR A 387 -18.22 26.35 -13.93
N ALA A 388 -18.93 25.61 -14.80
CA ALA A 388 -18.87 24.16 -14.86
C ALA A 388 -17.44 23.64 -15.10
N CYS A 389 -16.71 24.18 -16.08
CA CYS A 389 -15.31 23.80 -16.30
C CYS A 389 -14.40 24.19 -15.12
N ARG A 390 -14.45 25.46 -14.70
CA ARG A 390 -13.48 25.99 -13.75
C ARG A 390 -13.65 25.43 -12.34
N ALA A 391 -14.88 25.13 -11.93
CA ALA A 391 -15.14 24.55 -10.62
C ALA A 391 -14.52 23.15 -10.49
N LEU A 392 -14.51 22.35 -11.58
CA LEU A 392 -13.88 21.02 -11.56
C LEU A 392 -12.35 21.08 -11.48
N ALA A 393 -11.73 22.07 -12.11
CA ALA A 393 -10.29 22.32 -11.96
C ALA A 393 -9.88 22.68 -10.51
N ASN A 394 -10.84 23.09 -9.67
CA ASN A 394 -10.62 23.36 -8.26
C ASN A 394 -10.80 22.12 -7.38
N VAL A 395 -11.30 20.98 -7.89
CA VAL A 395 -11.44 19.74 -7.11
C VAL A 395 -10.10 18.99 -7.05
N TYR A 396 -9.78 18.41 -5.89
CA TYR A 396 -8.57 17.61 -5.69
C TYR A 396 -8.90 16.30 -4.97
N PRO A 397 -8.25 15.16 -5.31
CA PRO A 397 -7.36 14.99 -6.47
C PRO A 397 -8.10 15.00 -7.81
N ALA A 398 -9.39 14.66 -7.81
CA ALA A 398 -10.27 14.68 -8.98
C ALA A 398 -11.75 14.79 -8.56
N PRO A 399 -12.65 15.33 -9.40
CA PRO A 399 -14.08 15.38 -9.11
C PRO A 399 -14.70 13.98 -8.89
N PRO A 400 -15.77 13.85 -8.08
CA PRO A 400 -16.53 12.59 -7.97
C PRO A 400 -17.00 12.06 -9.33
N VAL A 401 -17.13 10.75 -9.49
CA VAL A 401 -17.46 10.10 -10.78
C VAL A 401 -18.80 10.61 -11.35
N PRO A 402 -19.91 10.69 -10.58
CA PRO A 402 -21.18 11.20 -11.10
C PRO A 402 -21.09 12.65 -11.56
N VAL A 403 -20.34 13.48 -10.81
CA VAL A 403 -20.09 14.89 -11.16
C VAL A 403 -19.31 14.99 -12.47
N ALA A 404 -18.21 14.24 -12.60
CA ALA A 404 -17.38 14.22 -13.80
C ALA A 404 -18.20 13.77 -15.01
N ARG A 405 -18.99 12.71 -14.88
CA ARG A 405 -19.84 12.15 -15.95
C ARG A 405 -20.87 13.15 -16.47
N GLU A 406 -21.63 13.78 -15.58
CA GLU A 406 -22.66 14.75 -15.99
C GLU A 406 -22.06 16.01 -16.62
N VAL A 407 -20.96 16.53 -16.06
CA VAL A 407 -20.29 17.71 -16.64
C VAL A 407 -19.62 17.36 -17.97
N LEU A 408 -18.99 16.19 -18.09
CA LEU A 408 -18.41 15.72 -19.34
C LEU A 408 -19.45 15.60 -20.46
N ALA A 409 -20.66 15.15 -20.16
CA ALA A 409 -21.76 15.09 -21.14
C ALA A 409 -22.11 16.48 -21.68
N LEU A 410 -22.19 17.50 -20.81
CA LEU A 410 -22.34 18.90 -21.23
C LEU A 410 -21.16 19.34 -22.12
N MET A 411 -19.92 19.11 -21.68
CA MET A 411 -18.74 19.57 -22.41
C MET A 411 -18.65 18.94 -23.79
N ARG A 412 -18.94 17.65 -23.93
CA ARG A 412 -19.01 16.97 -25.24
C ARG A 412 -20.06 17.59 -26.15
N SER A 413 -21.23 17.94 -25.61
CA SER A 413 -22.28 18.61 -26.38
C SER A 413 -21.83 19.99 -26.89
N VAL A 414 -21.15 20.78 -26.06
CA VAL A 414 -20.64 22.10 -26.43
C VAL A 414 -19.47 22.00 -27.41
N ALA A 415 -18.56 21.05 -27.21
CA ALA A 415 -17.44 20.81 -28.10
C ALA A 415 -17.90 20.39 -29.51
N ALA A 416 -18.96 19.57 -29.61
CA ALA A 416 -19.52 19.12 -30.88
C ALA A 416 -20.38 20.17 -31.61
N ALA A 417 -20.69 21.30 -30.98
CA ALA A 417 -21.53 22.33 -31.59
C ALA A 417 -20.84 22.96 -32.82
N PRO A 418 -21.59 23.29 -33.90
CA PRO A 418 -21.03 23.92 -35.09
C PRO A 418 -20.28 25.22 -34.77
N ARG A 419 -19.07 25.35 -35.32
CA ARG A 419 -18.22 26.54 -35.14
C ARG A 419 -18.14 27.33 -36.43
N PRO A 420 -18.25 28.67 -36.37
CA PRO A 420 -17.99 29.48 -37.55
C PRO A 420 -16.52 29.36 -37.97
N ALA A 421 -16.26 29.46 -39.28
CA ALA A 421 -14.90 29.42 -39.82
C ALA A 421 -14.05 30.58 -39.28
N GLU A 422 -14.67 31.76 -39.14
CA GLU A 422 -14.06 32.99 -38.65
C GLU A 422 -14.84 33.56 -37.45
N CYS A 423 -14.16 34.28 -36.55
CA CYS A 423 -14.82 34.98 -35.45
C CYS A 423 -15.54 36.22 -36.00
N ALA A 424 -16.73 36.53 -35.47
CA ALA A 424 -17.46 37.76 -35.79
C ALA A 424 -16.96 38.99 -34.99
N HIS A 425 -15.82 38.86 -34.31
CA HIS A 425 -15.23 39.88 -33.46
C HIS A 425 -13.71 39.90 -33.66
N ASP A 426 -13.14 41.07 -33.42
CA ASP A 426 -11.70 41.31 -33.41
C ASP A 426 -11.20 41.31 -31.95
N GLY A 427 -9.93 40.94 -31.71
CA GLY A 427 -9.30 41.05 -30.39
C GLY A 427 -9.09 39.74 -29.62
N GLY A 428 -9.33 38.57 -30.24
CA GLY A 428 -9.03 37.27 -29.65
C GLY A 428 -10.03 36.82 -28.58
N HIS A 429 -9.74 35.72 -27.88
CA HIS A 429 -10.61 35.17 -26.84
C HIS A 429 -10.04 35.39 -25.44
N PRO A 430 -10.89 35.46 -24.40
CA PRO A 430 -10.43 35.50 -23.01
C PRO A 430 -9.54 34.30 -22.68
N ALA A 431 -8.45 34.54 -21.93
CA ALA A 431 -7.61 33.45 -21.45
C ALA A 431 -8.32 32.64 -20.35
N PHE A 432 -8.34 31.32 -20.50
CA PHE A 432 -8.88 30.38 -19.51
C PHE A 432 -7.92 30.17 -18.31
N ARG A 433 -7.21 31.21 -17.83
CA ARG A 433 -6.27 31.13 -16.69
C ARG A 433 -6.27 32.39 -15.79
N ASN A 434 -6.65 32.16 -14.52
CA ASN A 434 -6.45 32.90 -13.26
C ASN A 434 -6.87 34.39 -13.12
N ALA A 435 -6.37 35.34 -13.90
CA ALA A 435 -6.60 36.77 -13.63
C ALA A 435 -7.85 37.32 -14.33
N ALA A 436 -8.06 36.97 -15.60
CA ALA A 436 -9.18 37.47 -16.41
C ALA A 436 -10.56 36.99 -15.93
N PHE A 437 -10.62 35.85 -15.22
CA PHE A 437 -11.89 35.30 -14.73
C PHE A 437 -12.43 36.02 -13.50
N ARG A 438 -11.55 36.47 -12.60
CA ARG A 438 -11.97 37.07 -11.32
C ARG A 438 -12.63 38.43 -11.52
N THR A 439 -12.12 39.23 -12.45
CA THR A 439 -12.60 40.60 -12.70
C THR A 439 -13.38 40.70 -14.01
N GLY A 440 -12.97 39.96 -15.04
CA GLY A 440 -13.61 40.00 -16.36
C GLY A 440 -14.96 39.28 -16.42
N LEU A 441 -15.15 38.16 -15.71
CA LEU A 441 -16.42 37.41 -15.74
C LEU A 441 -17.57 38.18 -15.04
N PRO A 442 -17.37 38.79 -13.86
CA PRO A 442 -18.36 39.69 -13.27
C PRO A 442 -18.71 40.88 -14.17
N HIS A 443 -17.70 41.53 -14.75
CA HIS A 443 -17.90 42.65 -15.68
C HIS A 443 -18.70 42.22 -16.92
N PHE A 444 -18.37 41.09 -17.52
CA PHE A 444 -19.10 40.54 -18.66
C PHE A 444 -20.59 40.31 -18.32
N TYR A 445 -20.89 39.68 -17.18
CA TYR A 445 -22.26 39.34 -16.80
C TYR A 445 -23.10 40.56 -16.41
N ALA A 446 -22.52 41.46 -15.61
CA ALA A 446 -23.21 42.61 -15.02
C ALA A 446 -22.33 43.88 -15.05
N PRO A 447 -22.11 44.50 -16.23
CA PRO A 447 -21.13 45.57 -16.43
C PRO A 447 -21.42 46.83 -15.60
N ASP A 448 -22.70 47.12 -15.32
CA ASP A 448 -23.10 48.28 -14.52
C ASP A 448 -22.77 48.11 -13.03
N ALA A 449 -22.76 46.86 -12.55
CA ALA A 449 -22.44 46.52 -11.15
C ALA A 449 -20.94 46.26 -10.93
N PHE A 450 -20.23 45.84 -11.97
CA PHE A 450 -18.81 45.50 -11.93
C PHE A 450 -18.07 46.24 -13.05
N PRO A 451 -17.54 47.46 -12.81
CA PRO A 451 -16.77 48.19 -13.80
C PRO A 451 -15.47 47.44 -14.15
N PRO A 452 -14.92 47.63 -15.37
CA PRO A 452 -13.76 46.88 -15.81
C PRO A 452 -12.49 47.31 -15.06
N GLU A 453 -11.73 46.32 -14.60
CA GLU A 453 -10.39 46.52 -14.04
C GLU A 453 -9.33 46.08 -15.06
N GLY A 454 -8.86 47.01 -15.90
CA GLY A 454 -7.84 46.75 -16.92
C GLY A 454 -8.40 46.51 -18.33
N GLU A 455 -7.66 45.74 -19.14
CA GLU A 455 -8.05 45.39 -20.52
C GLU A 455 -9.26 44.45 -20.49
N SER A 456 -10.36 44.85 -21.11
CA SER A 456 -11.62 44.11 -21.10
C SER A 456 -11.92 43.56 -22.50
N PHE A 457 -12.37 42.31 -22.54
CA PHE A 457 -12.83 41.68 -23.77
C PHE A 457 -14.26 42.11 -24.09
N ALA A 458 -14.54 42.33 -25.37
CA ALA A 458 -15.88 42.61 -25.84
C ALA A 458 -16.85 41.44 -25.51
N PRO A 459 -18.14 41.69 -25.23
CA PRO A 459 -19.11 40.63 -24.95
C PRO A 459 -19.15 39.52 -26.00
N GLU A 460 -18.94 39.87 -27.27
CA GLU A 460 -18.93 38.97 -28.41
C GLU A 460 -17.81 37.92 -28.32
N ALA A 461 -16.68 38.28 -27.70
CA ALA A 461 -15.56 37.36 -27.47
C ALA A 461 -15.89 36.28 -26.43
N TRP A 462 -16.63 36.64 -25.38
CA TRP A 462 -17.09 35.72 -24.34
C TRP A 462 -18.21 34.79 -24.82
N THR A 463 -19.09 35.26 -25.70
CA THR A 463 -20.19 34.46 -26.27
C THR A 463 -19.79 33.74 -27.56
N CYS A 464 -18.53 33.83 -27.99
CA CYS A 464 -18.08 33.26 -29.25
C CYS A 464 -18.18 31.72 -29.24
N PRO A 465 -18.85 31.08 -30.22
CA PRO A 465 -18.93 29.62 -30.29
C PRO A 465 -17.56 28.94 -30.41
N ARG A 466 -16.58 29.59 -31.04
CA ARG A 466 -15.20 29.08 -31.11
C ARG A 466 -14.54 29.05 -29.73
N PHE A 467 -14.74 30.09 -28.92
CA PHE A 467 -14.24 30.13 -27.54
C PHE A 467 -14.87 29.05 -26.67
N ALA A 468 -16.20 28.95 -26.68
CA ALA A 468 -16.93 27.93 -25.95
C ALA A 468 -16.49 26.50 -26.33
N GLY A 469 -16.29 26.25 -27.63
CA GLY A 469 -15.79 24.99 -28.14
C GLY A 469 -14.38 24.65 -27.63
N THR A 470 -13.45 25.60 -27.65
CA THR A 470 -12.09 25.39 -27.13
C THR A 470 -12.08 25.10 -25.62
N VAL A 471 -12.85 25.87 -24.82
CA VAL A 471 -12.95 25.62 -23.37
C VAL A 471 -13.54 24.24 -23.09
N ALA A 472 -14.55 23.85 -23.86
CA ALA A 472 -15.17 22.54 -23.72
C ALA A 472 -14.20 21.41 -24.12
N GLU A 473 -13.42 21.56 -25.19
CA GLU A 473 -12.39 20.59 -25.59
C GLU A 473 -11.30 20.40 -24.53
N GLU A 474 -10.79 21.50 -23.96
CA GLU A 474 -9.83 21.44 -22.85
C GLU A 474 -10.42 20.69 -21.64
N CYS A 475 -11.65 21.02 -21.26
CA CYS A 475 -12.32 20.34 -20.14
C CYS A 475 -12.66 18.87 -20.43
N VAL A 476 -12.96 18.51 -21.68
CA VAL A 476 -13.14 17.11 -22.09
C VAL A 476 -11.83 16.36 -21.88
N ALA A 477 -10.70 16.90 -22.36
CA ALA A 477 -9.40 16.26 -22.20
C ALA A 477 -9.01 16.06 -20.71
N ASP A 478 -9.38 17.00 -19.83
CA ASP A 478 -9.14 16.91 -18.38
C ASP A 478 -10.05 15.89 -17.66
N LEU A 479 -11.25 15.61 -18.19
CA LEU A 479 -12.25 14.75 -17.56
C LEU A 479 -12.34 13.35 -18.18
N GLU A 480 -11.75 13.14 -19.35
CA GLU A 480 -11.70 11.83 -19.99
C GLU A 480 -10.95 10.82 -19.10
N GLY A 481 -11.49 9.62 -18.98
CA GLY A 481 -11.05 8.60 -18.02
C GLY A 481 -11.64 8.75 -16.60
N LEU A 482 -12.00 9.96 -16.15
CA LEU A 482 -12.55 10.18 -14.79
C LEU A 482 -14.05 9.89 -14.66
N GLY A 483 -14.78 9.90 -15.78
CA GLY A 483 -16.24 9.67 -15.83
C GLY A 483 -16.67 8.22 -16.01
N VAL A 484 -15.70 7.31 -16.17
CA VAL A 484 -15.90 5.86 -16.32
C VAL A 484 -15.60 5.21 -14.96
N ASP A 485 -16.48 4.33 -14.49
CA ASP A 485 -16.12 3.41 -13.42
C ASP A 485 -15.31 2.29 -14.09
N GLU A 486 -14.05 2.08 -13.72
CA GLU A 486 -13.17 1.06 -14.33
C GLU A 486 -13.59 -0.38 -13.96
N GLY A 487 -14.89 -0.69 -14.02
CA GLY A 487 -15.47 -1.95 -13.57
C GLY A 487 -16.88 -2.26 -14.10
N GLU A 488 -17.37 -1.58 -15.14
CA GLU A 488 -18.56 -2.00 -15.90
C GLU A 488 -18.20 -2.73 -17.22
N ASP A 489 -17.01 -3.32 -17.32
CA ASP A 489 -16.72 -4.29 -18.37
C ASP A 489 -17.06 -5.69 -17.84
N GLU A 490 -18.03 -6.33 -18.51
CA GLU A 490 -18.58 -7.67 -18.26
C GLU A 490 -17.56 -8.80 -18.05
#